data_AF-A0A660P9B2-F1
#
_entry.id   AF-A0A660P9B2-F1
#
_cell.length_a   1.000
_cell.length_b   1.000
_cell.length_c   1.000
_cell.angle_alpha   90.00
_cell.angle_beta   90.00
_cell.angle_gamma   90.00
#
_symmetry.space_group_name_H-M   'P 1'
#
loop_
_entity.id
_entity.type
_entity.pdbx_description
1 polymer ?
#
loop_
_entity_poly.entity_id
_entity_poly.type
_entity_poly.pdbx_seq_one_letter_code
_entity_poly.pdbx_strand_id
1 'polypeptide(L)'
;MFLNNIKGYSLFEMIIVIVIISVLTTITLKSLKTSSDINRVEKTKEELLQLAYSIAGNPNVVSAGKRTDFGYIGDIGALPANLDALVQNPGGYTTWNGPYLKDDYYLSAASSESEFKIDAWGTAYTFSGSITISSTGSGSSITQKIANSSNDLLLNEISAVITDINNSPPGTTYKDSLRFILSYPNGTGSTTNKSLTPSRNGFIQFDSIPIGIHTLKIAYIPTADTLTRIISVAPGQNYYTEIQLNEDLW
;
A
#
# COMPACT_ATOMS: atom_id res chain seq x y z
N MET A 1 12.35 33.38 73.39
CA MET A 1 11.56 32.39 72.62
C MET A 1 10.73 33.19 71.62
N PHE A 2 11.13 33.19 70.35
CA PHE A 2 10.47 33.97 69.30
C PHE A 2 9.11 33.35 68.99
N LEU A 3 8.03 34.08 69.28
CA LEU A 3 6.68 33.71 68.87
C LEU A 3 6.56 33.98 67.36
N ASN A 4 6.56 32.90 66.57
CA ASN A 4 6.21 32.97 65.15
C ASN A 4 4.77 33.46 65.02
N ASN A 5 4.62 34.61 64.39
CA ASN A 5 3.34 35.23 64.08
C ASN A 5 2.70 34.45 62.91
N ILE A 6 1.80 33.51 63.20
CA ILE A 6 1.01 32.85 62.15
C ILE A 6 -0.08 33.84 61.75
N LYS A 7 0.22 34.70 60.76
CA LYS A 7 -0.77 35.58 60.14
C LYS A 7 -1.80 34.69 59.44
N GLY A 8 -3.02 34.67 59.94
CA GLY A 8 -4.15 34.05 59.24
C GLY A 8 -4.36 34.76 57.90
N TYR A 9 -4.41 34.00 56.81
CA TYR A 9 -4.69 34.52 55.48
C TYR A 9 -6.07 35.19 55.45
N SER A 10 -6.16 36.37 54.84
CA SER A 10 -7.42 37.09 54.65
C SER A 10 -8.32 36.33 53.69
N LEU A 11 -9.64 36.29 53.95
CA LEU A 11 -10.65 35.77 53.01
C LEU A 11 -10.52 36.40 51.62
N PHE A 12 -10.14 37.68 51.57
CA PHE A 12 -9.91 38.41 50.32
C PHE A 12 -8.74 37.84 49.51
N GLU A 13 -7.68 37.43 50.19
CA GLU A 13 -6.48 36.88 49.55
C GLU A 13 -6.76 35.50 48.95
N MET A 14 -7.53 34.66 49.65
CA MET A 14 -8.01 33.38 49.10
C MET A 14 -8.93 33.57 47.89
N ILE A 15 -9.83 34.56 47.92
CA ILE A 15 -10.71 34.85 46.79
C ILE A 15 -9.88 35.29 45.57
N ILE A 16 -8.89 36.16 45.75
CA ILE A 16 -7.98 36.57 44.66
C ILE A 16 -7.23 35.36 44.08
N VAL A 17 -6.69 34.48 44.93
CA VAL A 17 -5.98 33.28 44.48
C VAL A 17 -6.89 32.38 43.65
N ILE A 18 -8.13 32.15 44.09
CA ILE A 18 -9.10 31.32 43.34
C ILE A 18 -9.46 31.96 41.99
N VAL A 19 -9.65 33.28 41.95
CA VAL A 19 -9.91 34.01 40.71
C VAL A 19 -8.74 33.87 39.75
N ILE A 20 -7.50 34.08 40.21
CA ILE A 20 -6.29 33.92 39.38
C ILE A 20 -6.19 32.48 38.85
N ILE A 21 -6.37 31.47 39.70
CA ILE A 21 -6.32 30.05 39.30
C ILE A 21 -7.38 29.74 38.24
N SER A 22 -8.60 30.26 38.38
CA SER A 22 -9.67 30.02 37.40
C SER A 22 -9.36 30.59 36.01
N VAL A 23 -8.77 31.79 35.95
CA VAL A 23 -8.34 32.42 34.70
C VAL A 23 -7.21 31.64 34.05
N LEU A 24 -6.17 31.28 34.83
CA LEU A 24 -5.04 30.48 34.35
C LEU A 24 -5.50 29.10 33.85
N THR A 25 -6.36 28.42 34.60
CA THR A 25 -6.90 27.10 34.23
C THR A 25 -7.63 27.16 32.89
N THR A 26 -8.44 28.19 32.68
CA THR A 26 -9.18 28.37 31.41
C THR A 26 -8.23 28.55 30.22
N ILE A 27 -7.18 29.37 30.38
CA ILE A 27 -6.16 29.59 29.34
C ILE A 27 -5.38 28.30 29.06
N THR A 28 -4.95 27.59 30.11
CA THR A 28 -4.22 26.32 29.99
C THR A 28 -5.06 25.26 29.29
N LEU A 29 -6.34 25.09 29.67
CA LEU A 29 -7.24 24.11 29.02
C LEU A 29 -7.44 24.42 27.54
N LYS A 30 -7.58 25.70 27.16
CA LYS A 30 -7.68 26.09 25.76
C LYS A 30 -6.42 25.76 24.98
N SER A 31 -5.23 25.99 25.57
CA SER A 31 -3.95 25.65 24.95
C SER A 31 -3.77 24.14 24.79
N LEU A 32 -4.12 23.36 25.81
CA LEU A 32 -4.03 21.88 25.78
C LEU A 32 -4.97 21.30 24.72
N LYS A 33 -6.17 21.87 24.56
CA LYS A 33 -7.12 21.44 23.53
C LYS A 33 -6.55 21.61 22.13
N THR A 34 -5.98 22.77 21.81
CA THR A 34 -5.34 23.00 20.49
C THR A 34 -4.18 22.05 20.23
N SER A 35 -3.29 21.85 21.21
CA SER A 35 -2.18 20.91 21.06
C SER A 35 -2.65 19.47 20.90
N SER A 36 -3.70 19.07 21.62
CA SER A 36 -4.31 17.74 21.47
C SER A 36 -4.93 17.56 20.09
N ASP A 37 -5.61 18.56 19.55
CA ASP A 37 -6.24 18.47 18.23
C ASP A 37 -5.19 18.39 17.11
N ILE A 38 -4.08 19.14 17.21
CA ILE A 38 -2.94 19.02 16.28
C ILE A 38 -2.36 17.61 16.32
N ASN A 39 -2.10 17.06 17.51
CA ASN A 39 -1.55 15.71 17.66
C ASN A 39 -2.49 14.65 17.07
N ARG A 40 -3.81 14.81 17.22
CA ARG A 40 -4.81 13.90 16.63
C ARG A 40 -4.84 13.98 15.11
N VAL A 41 -4.72 15.18 14.54
CA VAL A 41 -4.62 15.38 13.08
C VAL A 41 -3.37 14.70 12.53
N GLU A 42 -2.21 14.91 13.13
CA GLU A 42 -0.96 14.31 12.66
C GLU A 42 -0.99 12.78 12.81
N LYS A 43 -1.44 12.26 13.95
CA LYS A 43 -1.66 10.82 14.15
C LYS A 43 -2.58 10.25 13.05
N THR A 44 -3.73 10.88 12.81
CA THR A 44 -4.69 10.41 11.79
C THR A 44 -4.07 10.39 10.38
N LYS A 45 -3.22 11.35 10.03
CA LYS A 45 -2.51 11.34 8.74
C LYS A 45 -1.52 10.20 8.63
N GLU A 46 -0.76 9.93 9.69
CA GLU A 46 0.18 8.81 9.76
C GLU A 46 -0.55 7.47 9.61
N GLU A 47 -1.67 7.30 10.32
CA GLU A 47 -2.54 6.13 10.26
C GLU A 47 -3.11 5.91 8.85
N LEU A 48 -3.64 6.98 8.24
CA LEU A 48 -4.14 6.93 6.86
C LEU A 48 -3.03 6.56 5.85
N LEU A 49 -1.82 7.09 6.04
CA LEU A 49 -0.67 6.77 5.19
C LEU A 49 -0.28 5.29 5.35
N GLN A 50 -0.27 4.78 6.58
CA GLN A 50 -0.01 3.37 6.85
C GLN A 50 -1.05 2.48 6.19
N LEU A 51 -2.34 2.81 6.29
CA LEU A 51 -3.41 2.09 5.59
C LEU A 51 -3.20 2.10 4.06
N ALA A 52 -2.81 3.24 3.49
CA ALA A 52 -2.52 3.33 2.07
C ALA A 52 -1.33 2.42 1.65
N TYR A 53 -0.28 2.36 2.47
CA TYR A 53 0.84 1.43 2.25
C TYR A 53 0.44 -0.02 2.44
N SER A 54 -0.43 -0.37 3.39
CA SER A 54 -0.92 -1.75 3.52
C SER A 54 -1.77 -2.18 2.31
N ILE A 55 -2.48 -1.24 1.67
CA ILE A 55 -3.29 -1.52 0.47
C ILE A 55 -2.40 -1.66 -0.77
N ALA A 56 -1.57 -0.66 -1.07
CA ALA A 56 -0.85 -0.58 -2.35
C ALA A 56 0.67 -0.78 -2.24
N GLY A 57 1.19 -1.05 -1.05
CA GLY A 57 2.60 -1.17 -0.69
C GLY A 57 3.30 0.18 -0.46
N ASN A 58 4.46 0.13 0.18
CA ASN A 58 5.35 1.27 0.33
C ASN A 58 6.32 1.39 -0.87
N PRO A 59 6.29 2.51 -1.63
CA PRO A 59 7.17 2.70 -2.80
C PRO A 59 8.66 2.82 -2.44
N ASN A 60 8.99 3.11 -1.17
CA ASN A 60 10.37 3.28 -0.72
C ASN A 60 11.07 1.96 -0.37
N VAL A 61 10.33 0.85 -0.30
CA VAL A 61 10.92 -0.47 -0.03
C VAL A 61 11.37 -1.08 -1.35
N VAL A 62 12.68 -0.96 -1.59
CA VAL A 62 13.34 -1.40 -2.81
C VAL A 62 14.45 -2.41 -2.49
N SER A 63 14.59 -3.42 -3.35
CA SER A 63 15.70 -4.37 -3.33
C SER A 63 16.24 -4.53 -4.74
N ALA A 64 17.56 -4.52 -4.88
CA ALA A 64 18.24 -4.56 -6.19
C ALA A 64 17.71 -3.52 -7.21
N GLY A 65 17.34 -2.33 -6.73
CA GLY A 65 16.80 -1.24 -7.58
C GLY A 65 15.35 -1.43 -8.04
N LYS A 66 14.66 -2.49 -7.60
CA LYS A 66 13.24 -2.74 -7.90
C LYS A 66 12.41 -2.65 -6.62
N ARG A 67 11.19 -2.15 -6.74
CA ARG A 67 10.23 -2.13 -5.65
C ARG A 67 9.84 -3.56 -5.27
N THR A 68 9.77 -3.86 -3.97
CA THR A 68 9.43 -5.20 -3.48
C THR A 68 8.18 -5.25 -2.62
N ASP A 69 7.63 -4.10 -2.22
CA ASP A 69 6.41 -4.03 -1.41
C ASP A 69 5.24 -3.47 -2.23
N PHE A 70 4.18 -4.27 -2.38
CA PHE A 70 2.99 -3.94 -3.15
C PHE A 70 1.68 -4.10 -2.35
N GLY A 71 1.77 -4.40 -1.05
CA GLY A 71 0.62 -4.56 -0.16
C GLY A 71 -0.41 -5.59 -0.66
N TYR A 72 -1.65 -5.43 -0.20
CA TYR A 72 -2.78 -6.28 -0.56
C TYR A 72 -2.99 -6.40 -2.08
N ILE A 73 -2.87 -5.28 -2.83
CA ILE A 73 -3.11 -5.29 -4.28
C ILE A 73 -2.05 -6.13 -5.00
N GLY A 74 -0.80 -6.08 -4.56
CA GLY A 74 0.28 -6.87 -5.14
C GLY A 74 0.05 -8.38 -5.08
N ASP A 75 -0.59 -8.82 -4.01
CA ASP A 75 -0.83 -10.23 -3.72
C ASP A 75 -2.16 -10.73 -4.29
N ILE A 76 -3.20 -9.90 -4.24
CA ILE A 76 -4.55 -10.29 -4.62
C ILE A 76 -4.89 -9.86 -6.05
N GLY A 77 -4.28 -8.80 -6.56
CA GLY A 77 -4.61 -8.22 -7.87
C GLY A 77 -5.91 -7.42 -7.89
N ALA A 78 -6.41 -7.01 -6.73
CA ALA A 78 -7.64 -6.22 -6.58
C ALA A 78 -7.57 -5.30 -5.36
N LEU A 79 -8.41 -4.27 -5.34
CA LEU A 79 -8.62 -3.45 -4.15
C LEU A 79 -9.32 -4.26 -3.05
N PRO A 80 -8.95 -4.10 -1.77
CA PRO A 80 -9.66 -4.75 -0.69
C PRO A 80 -11.06 -4.15 -0.55
N ALA A 81 -12.08 -4.99 -0.32
CA ALA A 81 -13.47 -4.52 -0.20
C ALA A 81 -13.69 -3.61 1.03
N ASN A 82 -12.93 -3.87 2.10
CA ASN A 82 -12.95 -3.15 3.36
C ASN A 82 -11.59 -3.27 4.05
N LEU A 83 -11.40 -2.56 5.17
CA LEU A 83 -10.13 -2.58 5.89
C LEU A 83 -9.86 -3.95 6.56
N ASP A 84 -10.88 -4.75 6.87
CA ASP A 84 -10.72 -6.08 7.49
C ASP A 84 -9.86 -7.02 6.64
N ALA A 85 -9.94 -6.91 5.32
CA ALA A 85 -9.12 -7.66 4.38
C ALA A 85 -7.60 -7.43 4.55
N LEU A 86 -7.20 -6.35 5.25
CA LEU A 86 -5.80 -6.05 5.55
C LEU A 86 -5.24 -6.87 6.71
N VAL A 87 -6.09 -7.37 7.60
CA VAL A 87 -5.67 -8.13 8.81
C VAL A 87 -6.13 -9.58 8.77
N GLN A 88 -7.24 -9.84 8.10
CA GLN A 88 -7.84 -11.16 7.99
C GLN A 88 -7.91 -11.57 6.52
N ASN A 89 -7.49 -12.80 6.23
CA ASN A 89 -7.60 -13.37 4.90
C ASN A 89 -9.08 -13.42 4.45
N PRO A 90 -9.50 -12.61 3.47
CA PRO A 90 -10.88 -12.59 3.02
C PRO A 90 -11.14 -13.84 2.19
N GLY A 91 -12.09 -14.68 2.61
CA GLY A 91 -12.55 -15.80 1.79
C GLY A 91 -11.52 -16.93 1.56
N GLY A 92 -10.43 -16.99 2.34
CA GLY A 92 -9.44 -18.07 2.24
C GLY A 92 -8.56 -18.00 0.99
N TYR A 93 -8.25 -16.79 0.54
CA TYR A 93 -7.42 -16.52 -0.62
C TYR A 93 -6.03 -17.14 -0.47
N THR A 94 -5.61 -17.87 -1.51
CA THR A 94 -4.33 -18.59 -1.55
C THR A 94 -3.14 -17.66 -1.73
N THR A 95 -3.35 -16.52 -2.40
CA THR A 95 -2.29 -15.54 -2.64
C THR A 95 -2.15 -14.49 -1.54
N TRP A 96 -3.08 -14.47 -0.57
CA TRP A 96 -3.03 -13.52 0.54
C TRP A 96 -1.81 -13.78 1.43
N ASN A 97 -0.99 -12.76 1.62
CA ASN A 97 0.25 -12.81 2.38
C ASN A 97 0.28 -11.74 3.50
N GLY A 98 -0.90 -11.39 4.00
CA GLY A 98 -1.03 -10.53 5.17
C GLY A 98 -0.75 -11.27 6.49
N PRO A 99 -1.01 -10.64 7.65
CA PRO A 99 -1.55 -9.28 7.81
C PRO A 99 -0.65 -8.19 7.21
N TYR A 100 -1.26 -7.19 6.58
CA TYR A 100 -0.56 -6.07 5.94
C TYR A 100 -0.35 -4.88 6.87
N LEU A 101 -0.99 -4.88 8.04
CA LEU A 101 -0.79 -3.89 9.09
C LEU A 101 0.21 -4.42 10.13
N LYS A 102 1.04 -3.51 10.67
CA LYS A 102 2.01 -3.84 11.70
C LYS A 102 1.35 -3.95 13.07
N ASP A 103 1.88 -4.82 13.93
CA ASP A 103 1.35 -5.13 15.26
C ASP A 103 1.13 -3.89 16.15
N ASP A 104 2.01 -2.87 16.10
CA ASP A 104 1.84 -1.64 16.88
C ASP A 104 0.53 -0.88 16.59
N TYR A 105 -0.09 -1.16 15.44
CA TYR A 105 -1.31 -0.52 14.94
C TYR A 105 -2.57 -1.39 15.16
N TYR A 106 -2.44 -2.64 15.62
CA TYR A 106 -3.57 -3.56 15.84
C TYR A 106 -3.52 -4.33 17.19
N LEU A 107 -2.37 -4.38 17.88
CA LEU A 107 -2.12 -5.18 19.10
C LEU A 107 -1.66 -4.34 20.29
N SER A 108 -2.18 -3.12 20.49
CA SER A 108 -2.06 -2.53 21.82
C SER A 108 -2.86 -3.43 22.77
N ALA A 109 -2.20 -4.01 23.77
CA ALA A 109 -2.70 -5.11 24.62
C ALA A 109 -3.93 -4.78 25.50
N ALA A 110 -4.64 -3.70 25.18
CA ALA A 110 -5.89 -3.26 25.80
C ALA A 110 -6.93 -2.72 24.78
N SER A 111 -6.63 -2.70 23.47
CA SER A 111 -7.57 -2.22 22.44
C SER A 111 -8.20 -3.37 21.65
N SER A 112 -9.50 -3.21 21.41
CA SER A 112 -10.31 -4.08 20.56
C SER A 112 -9.72 -4.18 19.15
N GLU A 113 -9.93 -5.33 18.50
CA GLU A 113 -9.60 -5.76 17.12
C GLU A 113 -10.09 -4.81 15.97
N SER A 114 -10.16 -3.51 16.21
CA SER A 114 -10.78 -2.51 15.36
C SER A 114 -10.11 -1.13 15.41
N GLU A 115 -9.02 -0.94 16.17
CA GLU A 115 -8.37 0.38 16.31
C GLU A 115 -7.94 0.95 14.95
N PHE A 116 -7.42 0.09 14.06
CA PHE A 116 -7.07 0.45 12.69
C PHE A 116 -8.22 0.97 11.81
N LYS A 117 -9.48 0.83 12.26
CA LYS A 117 -10.69 1.28 11.54
C LYS A 117 -11.17 2.64 12.01
N ILE A 118 -10.65 3.16 13.12
CA ILE A 118 -11.08 4.41 13.73
C ILE A 118 -9.95 5.43 13.71
N ASP A 119 -10.31 6.70 13.58
CA ASP A 119 -9.37 7.81 13.68
C ASP A 119 -9.09 8.18 15.15
N ALA A 120 -8.22 9.17 15.34
CA ALA A 120 -7.82 9.64 16.66
C ALA A 120 -8.95 10.31 17.49
N TRP A 121 -10.14 10.50 16.90
CA TRP A 121 -11.35 10.96 17.59
C TRP A 121 -12.34 9.81 17.85
N GLY A 122 -11.99 8.57 17.51
CA GLY A 122 -12.84 7.39 17.65
C GLY A 122 -13.91 7.26 16.56
N THR A 123 -13.79 8.02 15.46
CA THR A 123 -14.72 7.96 14.34
C THR A 123 -14.20 6.99 13.29
N ALA A 124 -15.06 6.12 12.76
CA ALA A 124 -14.64 5.16 11.74
C ALA A 124 -14.16 5.85 10.45
N TYR A 125 -13.07 5.33 9.86
CA TYR A 125 -12.65 5.72 8.53
C TYR A 125 -13.69 5.33 7.48
N THR A 126 -13.88 6.21 6.51
CA THR A 126 -14.69 5.92 5.32
C THR A 126 -13.81 5.27 4.27
N PHE A 127 -14.01 3.98 4.03
CA PHE A 127 -13.37 3.21 2.96
C PHE A 127 -14.32 2.14 2.44
N SER A 128 -14.50 2.09 1.12
CA SER A 128 -15.42 1.16 0.45
C SER A 128 -14.80 0.58 -0.81
N GLY A 129 -13.57 0.05 -0.70
CA GLY A 129 -12.82 -0.50 -1.84
C GLY A 129 -12.48 0.53 -2.92
N SER A 130 -12.29 1.80 -2.50
CA SER A 130 -11.92 2.90 -3.39
C SER A 130 -10.41 3.14 -3.38
N ILE A 131 -9.94 4.12 -4.15
CA ILE A 131 -8.55 4.62 -4.16
C ILE A 131 -8.32 5.73 -3.11
N THR A 132 -9.26 5.94 -2.19
CA THR A 132 -9.19 6.96 -1.14
C THR A 132 -9.72 6.41 0.18
N ILE A 133 -9.09 6.82 1.27
CA ILE A 133 -9.57 6.61 2.64
C ILE A 133 -9.75 8.00 3.28
N SER A 134 -10.84 8.20 4.01
CA SER A 134 -11.14 9.49 4.64
C SER A 134 -11.48 9.36 6.13
N SER A 135 -11.00 10.30 6.94
CA SER A 135 -11.46 10.56 8.31
C SER A 135 -12.31 11.82 8.34
N THR A 136 -13.37 11.80 9.16
CA THR A 136 -14.26 12.94 9.38
C THR A 136 -14.31 13.38 10.86
N GLY A 137 -13.58 12.71 11.75
CA GLY A 137 -13.65 12.94 13.21
C GLY A 137 -13.19 14.33 13.66
N SER A 138 -12.34 15.00 12.87
CA SER A 138 -11.89 16.38 13.17
C SER A 138 -12.96 17.47 12.94
N GLY A 139 -14.10 17.11 12.33
CA GLY A 139 -15.09 18.06 11.81
C GLY A 139 -14.80 18.57 10.40
N SER A 140 -13.60 18.30 9.86
CA SER A 140 -13.24 18.45 8.45
C SER A 140 -12.72 17.12 7.89
N SER A 141 -12.88 16.89 6.59
CA SER A 141 -12.40 15.66 5.96
C SER A 141 -10.88 15.67 5.80
N ILE A 142 -10.20 14.66 6.35
CA ILE A 142 -8.80 14.35 6.08
C ILE A 142 -8.81 13.14 5.13
N THR A 143 -8.36 13.33 3.89
CA THR A 143 -8.43 12.29 2.86
C THR A 143 -7.02 11.91 2.41
N GLN A 144 -6.73 10.61 2.47
CA GLN A 144 -5.53 10.02 1.90
C GLN A 144 -5.87 9.34 0.58
N LYS A 145 -5.10 9.68 -0.45
CA LYS A 145 -5.17 9.07 -1.77
C LYS A 145 -4.17 7.92 -1.86
N ILE A 146 -4.62 6.77 -2.37
CA ILE A 146 -3.80 5.56 -2.52
C ILE A 146 -3.06 5.59 -3.86
N ALA A 147 -3.74 5.98 -4.94
CA ALA A 147 -3.17 6.11 -6.29
C ALA A 147 -3.93 7.16 -7.10
N ASN A 148 -3.37 7.60 -8.24
CA ASN A 148 -4.01 8.61 -9.08
C ASN A 148 -5.29 8.11 -9.74
N SER A 149 -5.30 6.86 -10.17
CA SER A 149 -6.47 6.16 -10.67
C SER A 149 -6.45 4.69 -10.24
N SER A 150 -7.60 4.00 -10.33
CA SER A 150 -7.65 2.54 -10.20
C SER A 150 -6.84 1.83 -11.30
N ASN A 151 -6.72 2.45 -12.47
CA ASN A 151 -6.01 1.88 -13.61
C ASN A 151 -4.51 1.81 -13.34
N ASP A 152 -3.96 2.79 -12.63
CA ASP A 152 -2.55 2.76 -12.22
C ASP A 152 -2.27 1.54 -11.34
N LEU A 153 -3.26 1.08 -10.58
CA LEU A 153 -3.11 -0.07 -9.69
C LEU A 153 -3.42 -1.41 -10.37
N LEU A 154 -4.37 -1.44 -11.31
CA LEU A 154 -4.96 -2.68 -11.79
C LEU A 154 -4.75 -2.94 -13.29
N LEU A 155 -4.48 -1.91 -14.09
CA LEU A 155 -4.48 -1.95 -15.56
C LEU A 155 -3.15 -1.46 -16.16
N ASN A 156 -2.04 -2.00 -15.67
CA ASN A 156 -0.71 -1.70 -16.18
C ASN A 156 -0.34 -2.58 -17.39
N GLU A 157 0.77 -2.22 -18.02
CA GLU A 157 1.30 -2.88 -19.19
C GLU A 157 2.70 -3.47 -18.95
N ILE A 158 2.94 -4.65 -19.51
CA ILE A 158 4.27 -5.26 -19.60
C ILE A 158 4.57 -5.52 -21.08
N SER A 159 5.66 -4.93 -21.55
CA SER A 159 6.17 -5.11 -22.90
C SER A 159 7.54 -5.76 -22.88
N ALA A 160 7.83 -6.60 -23.87
CA ALA A 160 9.13 -7.21 -24.03
C ALA A 160 9.50 -7.42 -25.50
N VAL A 161 10.80 -7.49 -25.76
CA VAL A 161 11.36 -7.88 -27.06
C VAL A 161 12.29 -9.07 -26.84
N ILE A 162 12.15 -10.09 -27.69
CA ILE A 162 12.98 -11.30 -27.67
C ILE A 162 13.89 -11.37 -28.90
N THR A 163 15.15 -11.68 -28.66
CA THR A 163 16.17 -11.95 -29.67
C THR A 163 16.95 -13.22 -29.33
N ASP A 164 17.65 -13.76 -30.33
CA ASP A 164 18.64 -14.83 -30.14
C ASP A 164 19.99 -14.26 -29.68
N ILE A 165 21.01 -15.13 -29.60
CA ILE A 165 22.38 -14.72 -29.25
C ILE A 165 23.00 -13.72 -30.24
N ASN A 166 22.51 -13.67 -31.49
CA ASN A 166 22.97 -12.80 -32.56
C ASN A 166 22.20 -11.46 -32.64
N ASN A 167 21.26 -11.21 -31.71
CA ASN A 167 20.33 -10.08 -31.73
C ASN A 167 19.34 -10.08 -32.90
N SER A 168 19.11 -11.23 -33.54
CA SER A 168 18.08 -11.39 -34.56
C SER A 168 16.73 -11.67 -33.89
N PRO A 169 15.62 -11.11 -34.39
CA PRO A 169 14.28 -11.49 -33.95
C PRO A 169 13.78 -12.77 -34.63
N PRO A 170 12.78 -13.46 -34.07
CA PRO A 170 12.31 -14.77 -34.56
C PRO A 170 11.71 -14.78 -35.98
N GLY A 171 11.40 -13.61 -36.54
CA GLY A 171 10.84 -13.50 -37.89
C GLY A 171 9.45 -14.15 -38.02
N THR A 172 9.01 -14.36 -39.26
CA THR A 172 7.72 -15.02 -39.52
C THR A 172 7.75 -16.52 -39.28
N THR A 173 8.93 -17.13 -39.39
CA THR A 173 9.12 -18.58 -39.31
C THR A 173 9.09 -19.09 -37.86
N TYR A 174 9.76 -18.39 -36.94
CA TYR A 174 9.97 -18.89 -35.58
C TYR A 174 9.13 -18.18 -34.51
N LYS A 175 8.35 -17.14 -34.85
CA LYS A 175 7.51 -16.44 -33.86
C LYS A 175 6.54 -17.36 -33.11
N ASP A 176 6.03 -18.39 -33.78
CA ASP A 176 5.07 -19.34 -33.20
C ASP A 176 5.75 -20.48 -32.41
N SER A 177 7.08 -20.56 -32.49
CA SER A 177 7.91 -21.46 -31.69
C SER A 177 8.16 -20.92 -30.27
N LEU A 178 7.76 -19.68 -30.00
CA LEU A 178 7.94 -19.03 -28.70
C LEU A 178 6.60 -18.83 -28.00
N ARG A 179 6.55 -19.13 -26.70
CA ARG A 179 5.37 -18.92 -25.85
C ARG A 179 5.75 -18.09 -24.64
N PHE A 180 5.17 -16.90 -24.52
CA PHE A 180 5.26 -16.08 -23.32
C PHE A 180 4.08 -16.43 -22.42
N ILE A 181 4.34 -16.66 -21.13
CA ILE A 181 3.35 -17.00 -20.12
C ILE A 181 3.60 -16.09 -18.92
N LEU A 182 2.69 -15.14 -18.71
CA LEU A 182 2.72 -14.24 -17.56
C LEU A 182 1.77 -14.77 -16.48
N SER A 183 2.32 -15.08 -15.31
CA SER A 183 1.58 -15.48 -14.11
C SER A 183 1.47 -14.30 -13.14
N TYR A 184 0.24 -13.96 -12.76
CA TYR A 184 -0.10 -12.83 -11.89
C TYR A 184 -1.38 -13.12 -11.09
N PRO A 185 -1.67 -12.42 -9.99
CA PRO A 185 -2.87 -12.64 -9.21
C PRO A 185 -4.14 -12.18 -9.95
N ASN A 186 -5.22 -12.92 -9.79
CA ASN A 186 -6.42 -12.81 -10.62
C ASN A 186 -7.53 -11.91 -10.06
N GLY A 187 -7.29 -11.23 -8.94
CA GLY A 187 -8.28 -10.39 -8.25
C GLY A 187 -9.23 -11.14 -7.31
N THR A 188 -9.16 -12.48 -7.27
CA THR A 188 -10.07 -13.35 -6.51
C THR A 188 -9.34 -14.28 -5.53
N GLY A 189 -8.08 -13.96 -5.21
CA GLY A 189 -7.28 -14.74 -4.25
C GLY A 189 -6.59 -15.97 -4.83
N SER A 190 -6.40 -16.01 -6.15
CA SER A 190 -5.61 -17.04 -6.83
C SER A 190 -4.76 -16.41 -7.93
N THR A 191 -3.95 -17.23 -8.61
CA THR A 191 -3.14 -16.79 -9.75
C THR A 191 -3.81 -17.19 -11.07
N THR A 192 -3.52 -16.44 -12.11
CA THR A 192 -3.91 -16.75 -13.49
C THR A 192 -2.72 -16.59 -14.42
N ASN A 193 -2.82 -17.19 -15.61
CA ASN A 193 -1.82 -17.11 -16.65
C ASN A 193 -2.41 -16.43 -17.89
N LYS A 194 -1.73 -15.39 -18.40
CA LYS A 194 -1.98 -14.85 -19.74
C LYS A 194 -0.84 -15.31 -20.65
N SER A 195 -1.19 -15.80 -21.84
CA SER A 195 -0.19 -16.34 -22.76
C SER A 195 -0.31 -15.77 -24.16
N LEU A 196 0.84 -15.44 -24.75
CA LEU A 196 0.95 -14.80 -26.05
C LEU A 196 2.13 -15.37 -26.84
N THR A 197 2.09 -15.22 -28.15
CA THR A 197 3.22 -15.45 -29.07
C THR A 197 3.76 -14.08 -29.53
N PRO A 198 5.08 -13.89 -29.65
CA PRO A 198 5.64 -12.62 -30.10
C PRO A 198 5.22 -12.30 -31.54
N SER A 199 5.33 -11.03 -31.89
CA SER A 199 5.30 -10.57 -33.28
C SER A 199 6.57 -10.98 -34.03
N ARG A 200 6.60 -10.82 -35.36
CA ARG A 200 7.78 -11.17 -36.19
C ARG A 200 9.08 -10.46 -35.78
N ASN A 201 8.97 -9.30 -35.12
CA ASN A 201 10.07 -8.51 -34.60
C ASN A 201 10.42 -8.88 -33.15
N GLY A 202 9.86 -9.96 -32.60
CA GLY A 202 10.08 -10.37 -31.21
C GLY A 202 9.26 -9.59 -30.17
N PHE A 203 8.44 -8.61 -30.58
CA PHE A 203 7.68 -7.79 -29.64
C PHE A 203 6.47 -8.52 -29.05
N ILE A 204 6.25 -8.34 -27.76
CA ILE A 204 5.07 -8.80 -27.03
C ILE A 204 4.61 -7.75 -26.03
N GLN A 205 3.30 -7.68 -25.79
CA GLN A 205 2.67 -6.76 -24.85
C GLN A 205 1.52 -7.45 -24.10
N PHE A 206 1.56 -7.38 -22.77
CA PHE A 206 0.49 -7.76 -21.87
C PHE A 206 -0.17 -6.51 -21.31
N ASP A 207 -1.47 -6.39 -21.46
CA ASP A 207 -2.31 -5.38 -20.81
C ASP A 207 -3.05 -5.95 -19.59
N SER A 208 -3.70 -5.04 -18.85
CA SER A 208 -4.62 -5.35 -17.74
C SER A 208 -3.94 -6.08 -16.59
N ILE A 209 -2.71 -5.65 -16.27
CA ILE A 209 -1.89 -6.30 -15.25
C ILE A 209 -1.91 -5.46 -13.96
N PRO A 210 -2.25 -6.05 -12.81
CA PRO A 210 -2.17 -5.35 -11.54
C PRO A 210 -0.71 -5.04 -11.17
N ILE A 211 -0.51 -4.07 -10.29
CA ILE A 211 0.80 -3.85 -9.66
C ILE A 211 1.22 -5.10 -8.89
N GLY A 212 2.51 -5.30 -8.71
CA GLY A 212 3.01 -6.47 -7.99
C GLY A 212 4.27 -7.07 -8.57
N ILE A 213 4.66 -8.18 -7.98
CA ILE A 213 5.76 -9.03 -8.46
C ILE A 213 5.14 -10.21 -9.22
N HIS A 214 5.42 -10.28 -10.51
CA HIS A 214 4.87 -11.32 -11.39
C HIS A 214 5.98 -12.21 -11.95
N THR A 215 5.58 -13.36 -12.47
CA THR A 215 6.51 -14.29 -13.13
C THR A 215 6.24 -14.34 -14.63
N LEU A 216 7.24 -14.01 -15.42
CA LEU A 216 7.23 -14.18 -16.88
C LEU A 216 8.04 -15.42 -17.24
N LYS A 217 7.38 -16.40 -17.87
CA LYS A 217 8.01 -17.59 -18.44
C LYS A 217 8.01 -17.49 -19.96
N ILE A 218 9.07 -17.99 -20.57
CA ILE A 218 9.27 -17.98 -22.02
C ILE A 218 9.69 -19.38 -22.38
N ALA A 219 8.84 -20.08 -23.12
CA ALA A 219 9.12 -21.42 -23.58
C ALA A 219 9.45 -21.39 -25.07
N TYR A 220 10.60 -21.96 -25.43
CA TYR A 220 10.90 -22.35 -26.79
C TYR A 220 10.35 -23.76 -27.01
N ILE A 221 9.23 -23.84 -27.73
CA ILE A 221 8.40 -25.04 -27.86
C ILE A 221 9.16 -26.22 -28.49
N PRO A 222 10.00 -26.04 -29.54
CA PRO A 222 10.64 -27.16 -30.22
C PRO A 222 11.55 -28.02 -29.33
N THR A 223 12.28 -27.42 -28.38
CA THR A 223 13.19 -28.13 -27.47
C THR A 223 12.69 -28.15 -26.02
N ALA A 224 11.52 -27.57 -25.75
CA ALA A 224 10.95 -27.38 -24.42
C ALA A 224 11.87 -26.63 -23.45
N ASP A 225 12.77 -25.78 -23.95
CA ASP A 225 13.60 -24.92 -23.11
C ASP A 225 12.76 -23.76 -22.55
N THR A 226 12.92 -23.46 -21.26
CA THR A 226 12.10 -22.47 -20.55
C THR A 226 12.96 -21.50 -19.75
N LEU A 227 12.86 -20.22 -20.12
CA LEU A 227 13.43 -19.11 -19.37
C LEU A 227 12.38 -18.53 -18.41
N THR A 228 12.75 -18.30 -17.16
CA THR A 228 11.89 -17.63 -16.16
C THR A 228 12.51 -16.30 -15.73
N ARG A 229 11.66 -15.27 -15.58
CA ARG A 229 12.01 -13.93 -15.13
C ARG A 229 10.99 -13.44 -14.10
N ILE A 230 11.49 -12.76 -13.08
CA ILE A 230 10.67 -12.02 -12.11
C ILE A 230 10.59 -10.57 -12.56
N ILE A 231 9.37 -10.05 -12.63
CA ILE A 231 9.09 -8.68 -13.07
C ILE A 231 8.35 -7.94 -11.96
N SER A 232 8.63 -6.65 -11.81
CA SER A 232 8.02 -5.79 -10.80
C SER A 232 7.29 -4.67 -11.53
N VAL A 233 5.96 -4.64 -11.40
CA VAL A 233 5.09 -3.66 -12.06
C VAL A 233 4.66 -2.62 -11.03
N ALA A 234 5.16 -1.39 -11.18
CA ALA A 234 4.81 -0.26 -10.33
C ALA A 234 3.58 0.49 -10.85
N PRO A 235 2.88 1.27 -9.99
CA PRO A 235 1.65 1.92 -10.39
C PRO A 235 1.80 2.89 -11.57
N GLY A 236 0.96 2.74 -12.58
CA GLY A 236 0.91 3.61 -13.76
C GLY A 236 2.19 3.55 -14.61
N GLN A 237 2.97 2.48 -14.51
CA GLN A 237 4.22 2.29 -15.25
C GLN A 237 4.05 1.22 -16.32
N ASN A 238 4.66 1.45 -17.48
CA ASN A 238 4.82 0.44 -18.51
C ASN A 238 6.17 -0.25 -18.29
N TYR A 239 6.14 -1.51 -17.87
CA TYR A 239 7.36 -2.28 -17.70
C TYR A 239 7.89 -2.71 -19.06
N TYR A 240 9.16 -2.44 -19.35
CA TYR A 240 9.83 -2.88 -20.57
C TYR A 240 11.05 -3.73 -20.23
N THR A 241 11.26 -4.81 -21.00
CA THR A 241 12.48 -5.62 -20.89
C THR A 241 12.90 -6.18 -22.24
N GLU A 242 14.20 -6.25 -22.45
CA GLU A 242 14.80 -6.99 -23.56
C GLU A 242 15.24 -8.34 -23.05
N ILE A 243 15.08 -9.35 -23.88
CA ILE A 243 15.36 -10.73 -23.54
C ILE A 243 16.18 -11.30 -24.67
N GLN A 244 17.37 -11.75 -24.33
CA GLN A 244 18.26 -12.44 -25.24
C GLN A 244 18.30 -13.92 -24.84
N LEU A 245 18.09 -14.80 -25.81
CA LEU A 245 18.32 -16.23 -25.64
C LEU A 245 19.82 -16.53 -25.70
N ASN A 246 20.25 -17.58 -25.01
CA ASN A 246 21.65 -17.99 -24.90
C ASN A 246 22.13 -18.82 -26.10
N GLU A 247 21.28 -19.04 -27.09
CA GLU A 247 21.56 -19.86 -28.25
C GLU A 247 21.11 -19.17 -29.53
N ASP A 248 21.70 -19.61 -30.63
CA ASP A 248 21.30 -19.23 -31.99
C ASP A 248 20.17 -20.17 -32.43
N LEU A 249 18.92 -19.70 -32.32
CA LEU A 249 17.74 -20.50 -32.56
C LEU A 249 17.11 -20.28 -33.94
N TRP A 250 17.54 -19.25 -34.68
CA TRP A 250 16.98 -18.91 -36.00
C TRP A 250 17.94 -18.20 -36.96
#